data_AF-A0A2U0DGD8-F1
#
_entry.id   AF-A0A2U0DGD8-F1
#
_cell.length_a   1.000
_cell.length_b   1.000
_cell.length_c   1.000
_cell.angle_alpha   90.00
_cell.angle_beta   90.00
_cell.angle_gamma   90.00
#
_symmetry.space_group_name_H-M   'P 1'
#
loop_
_entity.id
_entity.type
_entity.pdbx_description
1 polymer ?
#
loop_
_entity_poly.entity_id
_entity_poly.type
_entity_poly.pdbx_seq_one_letter_code
_entity_poly.pdbx_strand_id
1 'polypeptide(L)'
;MNKFEKLKHYRFIKKLRSNAIAIITDQIEMHSGYFKMHYLIGRINDIQPLDNIDLNILEKYYSEIQFYPVGEERKLYNTEYLIKLDSKLKIVDTKYKNLLDEKCKEIIEKFKGIQDYC
;
A
#
# COMPACT_ATOMS: atom_id res chain seq x y z
N MET A 1 -19.12 -11.66 -13.07
CA MET A 1 -18.81 -10.22 -12.92
C MET A 1 -19.56 -9.43 -13.97
N ASN A 2 -20.41 -8.49 -13.57
CA ASN A 2 -21.13 -7.60 -14.49
C ASN A 2 -20.19 -6.51 -15.05
N LYS A 3 -20.66 -5.75 -16.06
CA LYS A 3 -19.86 -4.69 -16.71
C LYS A 3 -19.36 -3.63 -15.71
N PHE A 4 -20.19 -3.23 -14.74
CA PHE A 4 -19.84 -2.21 -13.75
C PHE A 4 -18.77 -2.70 -12.78
N GLU A 5 -18.88 -3.93 -12.30
CA GLU A 5 -17.88 -4.58 -11.45
C GLU A 5 -16.55 -4.70 -12.17
N LYS A 6 -16.56 -5.09 -13.46
CA LYS A 6 -15.34 -5.17 -14.28
C LYS A 6 -14.64 -3.81 -14.38
N LEU A 7 -15.38 -2.74 -14.67
CA LEU A 7 -14.84 -1.38 -14.72
C LEU A 7 -14.29 -0.93 -13.36
N LYS A 8 -15.03 -1.22 -12.28
CA LYS A 8 -14.62 -0.89 -10.90
C LYS A 8 -13.32 -1.62 -10.52
N HIS A 9 -13.21 -2.90 -10.87
CA HIS A 9 -12.03 -3.72 -10.64
C HIS A 9 -10.80 -3.11 -11.35
N TYR A 10 -10.89 -2.82 -12.65
CA TYR A 10 -9.79 -2.16 -13.38
C TYR A 10 -9.38 -0.82 -12.78
N ARG A 11 -10.35 -0.01 -12.33
CA ARG A 11 -10.06 1.28 -11.67
C ARG A 11 -9.27 1.11 -10.38
N PHE A 12 -9.55 0.07 -9.58
CA PHE A 12 -8.76 -0.20 -8.38
C PHE A 12 -7.36 -0.71 -8.72
N ILE A 13 -7.20 -1.58 -9.71
CA ILE A 13 -5.88 -2.03 -10.16
C ILE A 13 -5.04 -0.85 -10.67
N LYS A 14 -5.65 0.07 -11.44
CA LYS A 14 -4.99 1.31 -11.88
C LYS A 14 -4.51 2.13 -10.69
N LYS A 15 -5.38 2.32 -9.68
CA LYS A 15 -5.02 3.04 -8.45
C LYS A 15 -3.91 2.33 -7.68
N LEU A 16 -3.91 0.99 -7.64
CA LEU A 16 -2.87 0.17 -7.00
C LEU A 16 -1.52 0.43 -7.65
N ARG A 17 -1.46 0.37 -8.99
CA ARG A 17 -0.26 0.71 -9.75
C ARG A 17 0.20 2.15 -9.52
N SER A 18 -0.70 3.12 -9.61
CA SER A 18 -0.34 4.54 -9.35
C SER A 18 0.19 4.75 -7.94
N ASN A 19 -0.37 4.05 -6.95
CA ASN A 19 0.12 4.11 -5.57
C ASN A 19 1.51 3.50 -5.42
N ALA A 20 1.78 2.36 -6.06
CA ALA A 20 3.12 1.77 -6.10
C ALA A 20 4.16 2.70 -6.74
N ILE A 21 3.79 3.41 -7.82
CA ILE A 21 4.67 4.44 -8.42
C ILE A 21 4.95 5.54 -7.40
N ALA A 22 3.91 6.10 -6.77
CA ALA A 22 4.06 7.20 -5.81
C ALA A 22 4.94 6.83 -4.62
N ILE A 23 4.88 5.58 -4.14
CA ILE A 23 5.76 5.08 -3.07
C ILE A 23 7.20 5.00 -3.54
N ILE A 24 7.46 4.41 -4.72
CA ILE A 24 8.82 4.26 -5.25
C ILE A 24 9.47 5.60 -5.60
N THR A 25 8.68 6.60 -5.97
CA THR A 25 9.16 7.94 -6.32
C THR A 25 9.08 8.92 -5.16
N ASP A 26 8.81 8.44 -3.94
CA ASP A 26 8.69 9.24 -2.72
C ASP A 26 7.71 10.43 -2.83
N GLN A 27 6.70 10.32 -3.70
CA GLN A 27 5.63 11.32 -3.86
C GLN A 27 4.59 11.23 -2.75
N ILE A 28 4.56 10.11 -2.02
CA ILE A 28 3.73 9.90 -0.85
C ILE A 28 4.60 9.36 0.28
N GLU A 29 4.28 9.79 1.50
CA GLU A 29 4.87 9.21 2.70
C GLU A 29 4.62 7.69 2.73
N MET A 30 5.64 6.93 3.14
CA MET A 30 5.69 5.47 3.05
C MET A 30 4.49 4.80 3.74
N HIS A 31 4.24 5.10 5.01
CA HIS A 31 3.15 4.51 5.79
C HIS A 31 1.81 4.79 5.11
N SER A 32 1.54 6.05 4.78
CA SER A 32 0.35 6.49 4.05
C SER A 32 0.16 5.74 2.73
N GLY A 33 1.26 5.52 2.00
CA GLY A 33 1.29 4.70 0.80
C GLY A 33 0.84 3.26 1.05
N TYR A 34 1.37 2.59 2.08
CA TYR A 34 1.02 1.20 2.38
C TYR A 34 -0.36 1.02 3.01
N PHE A 35 -0.86 1.97 3.81
CA PHE A 35 -2.26 2.00 4.25
C PHE A 35 -3.21 2.03 3.05
N LYS A 36 -2.92 2.89 2.07
CA LYS A 36 -3.68 2.96 0.82
C LYS A 36 -3.53 1.70 -0.01
N MET A 37 -2.36 1.06 -0.01
CA MET A 37 -2.12 -0.20 -0.69
C MET A 37 -3.01 -1.31 -0.13
N HIS A 38 -3.04 -1.49 1.20
CA HIS A 38 -3.89 -2.48 1.86
C HIS A 38 -5.37 -2.26 1.54
N TYR A 39 -5.84 -1.01 1.61
CA TYR A 39 -7.21 -0.67 1.20
C TYR A 39 -7.50 -1.10 -0.25
N LEU A 40 -6.63 -0.74 -1.21
CA LEU A 40 -6.84 -1.06 -2.62
C LEU A 40 -6.86 -2.56 -2.89
N ILE A 41 -5.96 -3.32 -2.23
CA ILE A 41 -5.91 -4.78 -2.32
C ILE A 41 -7.21 -5.39 -1.81
N GLY A 42 -7.71 -4.94 -0.66
CA GLY A 42 -9.01 -5.38 -0.14
C GLY A 42 -10.15 -5.15 -1.15
N ARG A 43 -10.23 -3.94 -1.73
CA ARG A 43 -11.27 -3.60 -2.71
C ARG A 43 -11.16 -4.37 -4.02
N ILE A 44 -9.96 -4.80 -4.39
CA ILE A 44 -9.73 -5.67 -5.54
C ILE A 44 -10.23 -7.07 -5.21
N ASN A 45 -9.80 -7.63 -4.08
CA ASN A 45 -10.17 -8.98 -3.63
C ASN A 45 -11.68 -9.14 -3.40
N ASP A 46 -12.38 -8.08 -2.95
CA ASP A 46 -13.85 -8.03 -2.84
C ASP A 46 -14.57 -8.30 -4.17
N ILE A 47 -13.95 -7.97 -5.32
CA ILE A 47 -14.54 -8.11 -6.65
C ILE A 47 -13.98 -9.35 -7.35
N GLN A 48 -12.66 -9.41 -7.48
CA GLN A 48 -11.93 -10.52 -8.07
C GLN A 48 -10.46 -10.43 -7.63
N PRO A 49 -9.89 -11.47 -6.98
CA PRO A 49 -8.48 -11.48 -6.60
C PRO A 49 -7.53 -11.32 -7.80
N LEU A 50 -6.34 -10.78 -7.53
CA LEU A 50 -5.28 -10.68 -8.53
C LEU A 50 -4.59 -12.03 -8.75
N ASP A 51 -4.68 -12.57 -9.96
CA ASP A 51 -3.99 -13.81 -10.30
C ASP A 51 -2.47 -13.60 -10.44
N ASN A 52 -1.68 -14.60 -10.04
CA ASN A 52 -0.23 -14.70 -10.26
C ASN A 52 0.63 -13.58 -9.65
N ILE A 53 0.20 -12.93 -8.58
CA ILE A 53 1.03 -11.98 -7.81
C ILE A 53 0.88 -12.26 -6.31
N ASP A 54 2.00 -12.49 -5.64
CA ASP A 54 2.02 -12.66 -4.19
C ASP A 54 2.13 -11.28 -3.51
N LEU A 55 1.08 -10.90 -2.79
CA LEU A 55 0.99 -9.62 -2.07
C LEU A 55 1.21 -9.78 -0.56
N ASN A 56 1.56 -10.98 -0.07
CA ASN A 56 1.69 -11.26 1.36
C ASN A 56 2.67 -10.34 2.08
N ILE A 57 3.73 -9.88 1.40
CA ILE A 57 4.70 -8.98 2.02
C ILE A 57 4.09 -7.61 2.39
N LEU A 58 3.14 -7.13 1.58
CA LEU A 58 2.43 -5.87 1.85
C LEU A 58 1.52 -6.02 3.06
N GLU A 59 0.86 -7.18 3.18
CA GLU A 59 0.00 -7.49 4.32
C GLU A 59 0.81 -7.63 5.61
N LYS A 60 1.95 -8.35 5.56
CA LYS A 60 2.85 -8.47 6.71
C LYS A 60 3.32 -7.10 7.20
N TYR A 61 3.77 -6.24 6.29
CA TYR A 61 4.19 -4.89 6.65
C TYR A 61 3.03 -4.08 7.23
N TYR A 62 1.87 -4.06 6.57
CA TYR A 62 0.67 -3.38 7.07
C TYR A 62 0.33 -3.83 8.50
N SER A 63 0.36 -5.15 8.75
CA SER A 63 0.02 -5.71 10.06
C SER A 63 0.94 -5.23 11.18
N GLU A 64 2.21 -4.95 10.87
CA GLU A 64 3.18 -4.43 11.82
C GLU A 64 3.02 -2.92 12.06
N ILE A 65 2.52 -2.15 11.09
CA ILE A 65 2.43 -0.69 11.20
C ILE A 65 1.04 -0.15 11.57
N GLN A 66 -0.03 -0.95 11.41
CA GLN A 66 -1.42 -0.47 11.51
C GLN A 66 -1.80 0.17 12.85
N PHE A 67 -1.07 -0.14 13.93
CA PHE A 67 -1.31 0.39 15.27
C PHE A 67 -0.41 1.59 15.64
N TYR A 68 0.47 2.01 14.74
CA TYR A 68 1.32 3.17 14.95
C TYR A 68 0.59 4.45 14.55
N PRO A 69 0.69 5.53 15.35
CA PRO A 69 0.10 6.81 15.00
C PRO A 69 0.96 7.48 13.91
N VAL A 70 0.44 7.57 12.69
CA VAL A 70 1.13 8.12 11.52
C VAL A 70 0.41 9.35 10.94
N GLY A 71 -0.80 9.66 11.40
CA GLY A 71 -1.62 10.78 10.97
C GLY A 71 -1.95 11.78 12.09
N GLU A 72 -3.17 12.33 12.01
CA GLU A 72 -3.68 13.37 12.91
C GLU A 72 -3.79 12.91 14.37
N GLU A 73 -3.97 11.60 14.59
CA GLU A 73 -4.00 10.98 15.90
C GLU A 73 -2.73 11.20 16.72
N ARG A 74 -1.60 11.52 16.07
CA ARG A 74 -0.35 11.91 16.75
C ARG A 74 -0.53 13.09 17.70
N LYS A 75 -1.50 13.97 17.45
CA LYS A 75 -1.85 15.12 18.32
C LYS A 75 -2.34 14.70 19.70
N LEU A 76 -2.74 13.44 19.88
CA LEU A 76 -3.25 12.89 21.15
C LEU A 76 -2.13 12.38 22.07
N TYR A 77 -0.88 12.35 21.59
CA TYR A 77 0.24 11.77 22.29
C TYR A 77 1.30 12.82 22.63
N ASN A 78 2.04 12.60 23.73
CA ASN A 78 3.17 13.44 24.08
C ASN A 78 4.41 13.11 23.21
N THR A 79 5.31 14.08 23.07
CA THR A 79 6.50 14.00 22.22
C THR A 79 7.42 12.84 22.59
N GLU A 80 7.69 12.60 23.88
CA GLU A 80 8.59 11.52 24.32
C GLU A 80 8.06 10.14 23.94
N TYR A 81 6.74 9.95 24.03
CA TYR A 81 6.08 8.72 23.62
C TYR A 81 6.16 8.52 22.10
N LEU A 82 5.92 9.57 21.32
CA LEU A 82 6.04 9.53 19.86
C LEU A 82 7.46 9.19 19.41
N ILE A 83 8.50 9.75 20.03
CA ILE A 83 9.91 9.43 19.71
C ILE A 83 10.21 7.93 19.89
N LYS A 84 9.68 7.32 20.95
CA LYS A 84 9.83 5.87 21.21
C LYS A 84 9.10 5.04 20.15
N LEU A 85 7.91 5.45 19.74
CA LEU A 85 7.15 4.77 18.69
C LEU A 85 7.80 4.91 17.33
N ASP A 86 8.26 6.11 16.96
CA ASP A 86 8.94 6.38 15.69
C ASP A 86 10.24 5.55 15.59
N SER A 87 10.95 5.38 16.70
CA SER A 87 12.15 4.53 16.75
C SER A 87 11.82 3.06 16.48
N LYS A 88 10.70 2.55 17.01
CA LYS A 88 10.24 1.17 16.74
C LYS A 88 9.75 1.02 15.30
N LEU A 89 9.01 2.00 14.79
CA LEU A 89 8.50 2.01 13.44
C LEU A 89 9.64 2.01 12.42
N LYS A 90 10.69 2.81 12.65
CA LYS A 90 11.88 2.83 11.80
C LYS A 90 12.59 1.47 11.69
N ILE A 91 12.57 0.65 12.74
CA ILE A 91 13.11 -0.71 12.71
C ILE A 91 12.28 -1.59 11.76
N VAL A 92 10.95 -1.47 11.81
CA VAL A 92 10.03 -2.16 10.90
C VAL A 92 10.26 -1.68 9.46
N ASP A 93 10.32 -0.37 9.22
CA ASP A 93 10.56 0.21 7.90
C ASP A 93 11.85 -0.34 7.28
N THR A 94 12.95 -0.34 8.05
CA THR A 94 14.26 -0.82 7.60
C THR A 94 14.23 -2.32 7.26
N LYS A 95 13.52 -3.13 8.06
CA LYS A 95 13.36 -4.57 7.85
C LYS A 95 12.66 -4.88 6.52
N TYR A 96 11.69 -4.06 6.12
CA TYR A 96 10.83 -4.34 4.97
C TYR A 96 11.17 -3.54 3.70
N LYS A 97 11.91 -2.43 3.81
CA LYS A 97 12.10 -1.45 2.72
C LYS A 97 12.44 -2.09 1.36
N ASN A 98 13.50 -2.89 1.29
CA ASN A 98 13.93 -3.50 0.03
C ASN A 98 12.86 -4.45 -0.55
N LEU A 99 12.25 -5.28 0.29
CA LEU A 99 11.23 -6.24 -0.13
C LEU A 99 9.97 -5.53 -0.65
N LEU A 100 9.59 -4.43 0.00
CA LEU A 100 8.44 -3.64 -0.42
C LEU A 100 8.73 -2.85 -1.70
N ASP A 101 9.94 -2.34 -1.87
CA ASP A 101 10.36 -1.65 -3.09
C ASP A 101 10.35 -2.62 -4.29
N GLU A 102 10.87 -3.84 -4.12
CA GLU A 102 10.79 -4.91 -5.13
C GLU A 102 9.34 -5.24 -5.46
N LYS A 103 8.48 -5.36 -4.45
CA LYS A 103 7.06 -5.67 -4.66
C LYS A 103 6.33 -4.54 -5.38
N CYS A 104 6.64 -3.29 -5.07
CA CYS A 104 6.07 -2.15 -5.79
C CYS A 104 6.51 -2.15 -7.26
N LYS A 105 7.78 -2.44 -7.55
CA LYS A 105 8.28 -2.58 -8.93
C LYS A 105 7.56 -3.70 -9.68
N GLU A 106 7.33 -4.85 -9.04
CA GLU A 106 6.56 -5.95 -9.62
C GLU A 106 5.13 -5.52 -9.98
N ILE A 107 4.43 -4.83 -9.07
CA ILE A 107 3.08 -4.28 -9.32
C ILE A 107 3.11 -3.32 -10.51
N ILE A 108 4.10 -2.41 -10.56
CA ILE A 108 4.22 -1.41 -11.62
C ILE A 108 4.36 -2.06 -12.99
N GLU A 109 5.23 -3.06 -13.10
CA GLU A 109 5.50 -3.74 -14.37
C GLU A 109 4.34 -4.63 -14.79
N LYS A 110 3.81 -5.42 -13.85
CA LYS A 110 2.68 -6.33 -14.10
C LYS A 110 1.45 -5.61 -14.66
N PHE A 111 1.18 -4.40 -14.18
CA PHE A 111 0.01 -3.61 -14.60
C PHE A 111 0.36 -2.46 -15.54
N LYS A 112 1.54 -2.46 -16.17
CA LYS A 112 1.98 -1.41 -17.11
C LYS A 112 1.02 -1.19 -18.27
N GLY A 113 0.39 -2.26 -18.77
CA GLY A 113 -0.54 -2.23 -19.90
C GLY A 113 -2.00 -1.94 -19.53
N ILE A 114 -2.32 -1.63 -18.27
CA ILE A 114 -3.70 -1.35 -17.86
C ILE A 114 -4.18 -0.04 -18.53
N GLN A 115 -5.10 -0.17 -19.49
CA GLN A 115 -5.62 0.97 -20.26
C GLN A 115 -6.72 1.72 -19.50
N ASP A 116 -6.87 2.99 -19.87
CA ASP A 116 -7.97 3.83 -19.44
C ASP A 116 -9.24 3.44 -20.19
N TYR A 117 -10.03 2.57 -19.58
CA TYR A 117 -11.43 2.43 -19.95
C TYR A 117 -12.20 3.66 -19.44
N CYS A 118 -12.21 4.71 -20.26
CA CYS A 118 -13.13 5.84 -20.14
C CYS A 118 -14.56 5.38 -20.42
#